data_AF-A0A2S9FP45-F1
#
_entry.id   AF-A0A2S9FP45-F1
#
_cell.length_a   1.000
_cell.length_b   1.000
_cell.length_c   1.000
_cell.angle_alpha   90.00
_cell.angle_beta   90.00
_cell.angle_gamma   90.00
#
_symmetry.space_group_name_H-M   'P 1'
#
loop_
_entity.id
_entity.type
_entity.pdbx_description
1 polymer ?
#
loop_
_entity_poly.entity_id
_entity_poly.type
_entity_poly.pdbx_seq_one_letter_code
_entity_poly.pdbx_strand_id
1 'polypeptide(L)'
;RWEVIPGVRDMGLVDLAGSSVPLVANVDGMRVSRVMSAEDIRREQPQLCKSGARTGLSCGPITAVTDTQVSFRAWDDLGDSGAPVYARQGDGTVAAVGILFAHSDDVMGRIVHAT
;
A
#
# COMPACT_ATOMS: atom_id res chain seq x y z
N ARG A 1 8.53 -5.54 -19.46
CA ARG A 1 7.25 -4.93 -19.04
C ARG A 1 6.60 -5.92 -18.11
N TRP A 2 6.49 -5.61 -16.83
CA TRP A 2 5.83 -6.48 -15.86
C TRP A 2 4.33 -6.30 -16.01
N GLU A 3 3.59 -7.38 -16.18
CA GLU A 3 2.14 -7.36 -16.30
C GLU A 3 1.55 -7.65 -14.93
N VAL A 4 0.68 -6.76 -14.45
CA VAL A 4 -0.08 -7.01 -13.22
C VAL A 4 -1.15 -8.03 -13.56
N ILE A 5 -0.98 -9.25 -13.07
CA ILE A 5 -1.94 -10.33 -13.30
C ILE A 5 -3.10 -10.17 -12.30
N PRO A 6 -4.34 -9.95 -12.77
CA PRO A 6 -5.49 -9.85 -11.88
C PRO A 6 -5.67 -11.13 -11.05
N GLY A 7 -5.99 -10.98 -9.77
CA GLY A 7 -6.28 -12.11 -8.87
C GLY A 7 -5.05 -12.82 -8.28
N VAL A 8 -3.84 -12.49 -8.73
CA VAL A 8 -2.60 -12.99 -8.10
C VAL A 8 -2.23 -12.08 -6.92
N ARG A 9 -1.94 -12.70 -5.77
CA ARG A 9 -1.39 -12.01 -4.60
C ARG A 9 0.13 -12.17 -4.61
N ASP A 10 0.83 -11.05 -4.49
CA ASP A 10 2.28 -11.00 -4.35
C ASP A 10 2.62 -10.51 -2.94
N MET A 11 2.71 -11.46 -2.01
CA MET A 11 2.90 -11.19 -0.59
C MET A 11 3.74 -12.29 0.05
N GLY A 12 4.61 -11.90 0.98
CA GLY A 12 5.41 -12.80 1.80
C GLY A 12 5.19 -12.54 3.27
N LEU A 13 5.35 -13.58 4.09
CA LEU A 13 5.34 -13.47 5.54
C LEU A 13 6.74 -13.80 6.07
N VAL A 14 7.26 -12.93 6.94
CA VAL A 14 8.53 -13.14 7.63
C VAL A 14 8.23 -13.41 9.09
N ASP A 15 8.61 -14.59 9.58
CA ASP A 15 8.53 -14.92 11.00
C ASP A 15 9.67 -14.22 11.77
N LEU A 16 9.31 -13.52 12.83
CA LEU A 16 10.22 -12.81 13.71
C LEU A 16 10.39 -13.52 15.07
N ALA A 17 9.92 -14.78 15.19
CA ALA A 17 10.10 -15.61 16.37
C ALA A 17 11.58 -15.68 16.78
N GLY A 18 11.84 -15.42 18.06
CA GLY A 18 13.19 -15.41 18.63
C GLY A 18 14.03 -14.16 18.31
N SER A 19 13.50 -13.19 17.56
CA SER A 19 14.16 -11.88 17.38
C SER A 19 13.90 -10.94 18.57
N SER A 20 14.75 -9.94 18.72
CA SER A 20 14.57 -8.82 19.67
C SER A 20 13.81 -7.64 19.06
N VAL A 21 13.31 -7.77 17.83
CA VAL A 21 12.63 -6.68 17.12
C VAL A 21 11.23 -6.49 17.69
N PRO A 22 10.87 -5.28 18.18
CA PRO A 22 9.53 -5.04 18.70
C PRO A 22 8.49 -5.09 17.57
N LEU A 23 7.40 -5.83 17.81
CA LEU A 23 6.22 -5.84 16.95
C LEU A 23 5.30 -4.70 17.34
N VAL A 24 5.26 -3.65 16.51
CA VAL A 24 4.36 -2.51 16.68
C VAL A 24 3.50 -2.32 15.43
N ALA A 25 2.21 -2.10 15.62
CA ALA A 25 1.26 -1.85 14.53
C ALA A 25 1.31 -0.37 14.11
N ASN A 26 2.44 0.07 13.58
CA ASN A 26 2.67 1.46 13.18
C ASN A 26 3.24 1.54 11.75
N VAL A 27 2.86 2.59 11.04
CA VAL A 27 3.47 2.99 9.76
C VAL A 27 3.84 4.46 9.87
N ASP A 28 5.10 4.80 9.61
CA ASP A 28 5.64 6.17 9.72
C ASP A 28 5.29 6.85 11.07
N GLY A 29 5.33 6.09 12.16
CA GLY A 29 4.98 6.58 13.50
C GLY A 29 3.47 6.68 13.79
N MET A 30 2.59 6.53 12.79
CA MET A 30 1.14 6.53 12.96
C MET A 30 0.65 5.13 13.33
N ARG A 31 -0.23 5.05 14.33
CA ARG A 31 -0.86 3.78 14.73
C ARG A 31 -1.81 3.30 13.64
N VAL A 32 -1.74 2.01 13.31
CA VAL A 32 -2.75 1.34 12.48
C VAL A 32 -3.99 1.08 13.33
N SER A 33 -5.12 1.69 12.96
CA SER A 33 -6.38 1.61 13.72
C SER A 33 -7.39 0.63 13.14
N ARG A 34 -7.34 0.39 11.83
CA ARG A 34 -8.21 -0.57 11.13
C ARG A 34 -7.56 -1.08 9.85
N VAL A 35 -8.18 -2.09 9.24
CA VAL A 35 -7.88 -2.56 7.87
C VAL A 35 -9.04 -2.13 6.97
N MET A 36 -8.76 -1.63 5.77
CA MET A 36 -9.79 -1.33 4.77
C MET A 36 -9.95 -2.51 3.81
N SER A 37 -11.19 -2.93 3.61
CA SER A 37 -11.59 -3.81 2.53
C SER A 37 -11.68 -3.06 1.20
N ALA A 38 -11.77 -3.80 0.09
CA ALA A 38 -12.07 -3.22 -1.23
C ALA A 38 -13.40 -2.44 -1.24
N GLU A 39 -14.40 -2.87 -0.45
CA GLU A 39 -15.66 -2.14 -0.29
C GLU A 39 -15.46 -0.81 0.44
N ASP A 40 -14.69 -0.79 1.53
CA ASP A 40 -14.37 0.44 2.26
C ASP A 40 -13.66 1.45 1.34
N ILE A 41 -12.68 0.99 0.55
CA ILE A 41 -11.94 1.83 -0.40
C ILE A 41 -12.87 2.40 -1.46
N ARG A 42 -13.77 1.59 -2.03
CA ARG A 42 -14.75 2.04 -3.03
C ARG A 42 -15.74 3.06 -2.46
N ARG A 43 -16.18 2.85 -1.21
CA ARG A 43 -17.17 3.69 -0.53
C ARG A 43 -16.58 5.03 -0.07
N GLU A 44 -15.38 5.00 0.50
CA GLU A 44 -14.76 6.16 1.14
C GLU A 44 -13.85 6.94 0.19
N GLN A 45 -13.38 6.30 -0.90
CA GLN A 45 -12.43 6.84 -1.88
C GLN A 45 -11.28 7.65 -1.24
N PRO A 46 -10.55 7.08 -0.25
CA PRO A 46 -9.50 7.81 0.43
C PRO A 46 -8.34 8.12 -0.53
N GLN A 47 -7.58 9.17 -0.22
CA GLN A 47 -6.22 9.26 -0.77
C GLN A 47 -5.37 8.16 -0.13
N LEU A 48 -4.66 7.41 -0.97
CA LEU A 48 -3.77 6.35 -0.52
C LEU A 48 -2.33 6.85 -0.50
N CYS A 49 -1.57 6.36 0.48
CA CYS A 49 -0.16 6.60 0.65
C CYS A 49 0.59 5.27 0.70
N LYS A 50 1.84 5.29 0.22
CA LYS A 50 2.83 4.23 0.50
C LYS A 50 4.09 4.84 1.11
N SER A 51 4.77 4.08 1.96
CA SER A 51 6.07 4.45 2.53
C SER A 51 7.13 3.43 2.12
N GLY A 52 7.93 3.78 1.10
CA GLY A 52 8.93 2.90 0.50
C GLY A 52 10.33 3.12 1.07
N ALA A 53 11.15 2.07 1.09
CA ALA A 53 12.52 2.13 1.62
C ALA A 53 13.45 3.09 0.83
N ARG A 54 13.14 3.38 -0.44
CA ARG A 54 13.94 4.26 -1.30
C ARG A 54 13.32 5.62 -1.51
N THR A 55 12.01 5.65 -1.76
CA THR A 55 11.32 6.91 -2.11
C THR A 55 10.58 7.53 -0.93
N GLY A 56 10.50 6.83 0.22
CA GLY A 56 9.74 7.27 1.37
C GLY A 56 8.25 7.41 1.06
N LEU A 57 7.64 8.44 1.68
CA LEU A 57 6.22 8.72 1.55
C LEU A 57 5.86 9.23 0.15
N SER A 58 4.90 8.57 -0.50
CA SER A 58 4.23 9.10 -1.69
C SER A 58 2.74 8.77 -1.64
N CYS A 59 1.90 9.74 -1.99
CA CYS A 59 0.45 9.62 -1.91
C CYS A 59 -0.23 10.11 -3.19
N GLY A 60 -1.44 9.62 -3.44
CA GLY A 60 -2.25 10.11 -4.54
C GLY A 60 -3.58 9.39 -4.71
N PRO A 61 -4.36 9.77 -5.73
CA PRO A 61 -5.71 9.26 -5.95
C PRO A 61 -5.70 7.80 -6.41
N ILE A 62 -6.73 7.06 -5.98
CA ILE A 62 -7.06 5.72 -6.46
C ILE A 62 -7.38 5.78 -7.95
N THR A 63 -6.86 4.80 -8.70
CA THR A 63 -7.13 4.64 -10.14
C THR A 63 -7.98 3.41 -10.43
N ALA A 64 -7.84 2.35 -9.63
CA ALA A 64 -8.65 1.13 -9.76
C ALA A 64 -8.74 0.37 -8.44
N VAL A 65 -9.85 -0.32 -8.22
CA VAL A 65 -10.05 -1.24 -7.08
C VAL A 65 -10.69 -2.51 -7.58
N THR A 66 -10.05 -3.64 -7.34
CA THR A 66 -10.58 -4.99 -7.57
C THR A 66 -10.84 -5.66 -6.21
N ASP A 67 -11.21 -6.94 -6.19
CA ASP A 67 -11.41 -7.65 -4.92
C ASP A 67 -10.10 -8.08 -4.25
N THR A 68 -8.99 -8.11 -5.00
CA THR A 68 -7.69 -8.55 -4.48
C THR A 68 -6.59 -7.51 -4.59
N GLN A 69 -6.82 -6.42 -5.33
CA GLN A 69 -5.78 -5.42 -5.62
C GLN A 69 -6.37 -4.01 -5.66
N VAL A 70 -5.58 -3.03 -5.22
CA VAL A 70 -5.85 -1.60 -5.40
C VAL A 70 -4.70 -0.95 -6.17
N SER A 71 -5.04 -0.01 -7.04
CA SER A 71 -4.08 0.78 -7.81
C SER A 71 -4.31 2.26 -7.56
N PHE A 72 -3.24 3.02 -7.44
CA PHE A 72 -3.31 4.46 -7.19
C PHE A 72 -2.07 5.18 -7.72
N ARG A 73 -2.15 6.51 -7.84
CA ARG A 73 -1.01 7.33 -8.24
C ARG A 73 -0.06 7.53 -7.08
N ALA A 74 1.19 7.13 -7.26
CA ALA A 74 2.29 7.44 -6.37
C ALA A 74 3.62 7.22 -7.11
N TRP A 75 4.70 7.81 -6.60
CA TRP A 75 6.05 7.52 -7.05
C TRP A 75 6.59 6.31 -6.29
N ASP A 76 7.30 5.41 -6.95
CA ASP A 76 8.11 4.36 -6.34
C ASP A 76 9.41 4.16 -7.15
N ASP A 77 10.35 3.37 -6.60
CA ASP A 77 11.57 2.92 -7.27
C ASP A 77 11.85 1.45 -6.91
N LEU A 78 12.72 0.79 -7.68
CA LEU A 78 13.15 -0.58 -7.44
C LEU A 78 13.75 -0.74 -6.05
N GLY A 79 13.03 -1.41 -5.15
CA GLY A 79 13.37 -1.56 -3.73
C GLY A 79 12.30 -1.03 -2.78
N ASP A 80 11.25 -0.37 -3.29
CA ASP A 80 10.06 -0.04 -2.51
C ASP A 80 9.06 -1.21 -2.40
N SER A 81 9.26 -2.31 -3.14
CA SER A 81 8.44 -3.52 -3.02
C SER A 81 8.36 -3.99 -1.55
N GLY A 82 7.17 -4.35 -1.09
CA GLY A 82 6.90 -4.63 0.31
C GLY A 82 6.46 -3.41 1.14
N ALA A 83 6.49 -2.20 0.58
CA ALA A 83 6.04 -1.00 1.27
C ALA A 83 4.59 -1.12 1.74
N PRO A 84 4.26 -0.71 2.98
CA PRO A 84 2.88 -0.63 3.43
C PRO A 84 2.12 0.42 2.64
N VAL A 85 0.92 0.06 2.19
CA VAL A 85 -0.07 0.98 1.61
C VAL A 85 -1.16 1.23 2.64
N TYR A 86 -1.51 2.50 2.84
CA TYR A 86 -2.43 2.93 3.89
C TYR A 86 -3.22 4.18 3.53
N ALA A 87 -4.33 4.38 4.21
CA ALA A 87 -5.14 5.60 4.16
C ALA A 87 -5.04 6.37 5.49
N ARG A 88 -4.71 7.66 5.45
CA ARG A 88 -4.69 8.50 6.66
C ARG A 88 -6.12 8.75 7.15
N GLN A 89 -6.31 8.69 8.46
CA GLN A 89 -7.59 8.97 9.13
C GLN A 89 -7.57 10.37 9.77
N GLY A 90 -8.75 10.95 10.00
CA GLY A 90 -8.87 12.29 10.59
C GLY A 90 -8.43 12.39 12.05
N ASP A 91 -8.29 11.25 12.75
CA ASP A 91 -7.85 11.16 14.14
C ASP A 91 -6.34 10.99 14.30
N GLY A 92 -5.57 11.09 13.21
CA GLY A 92 -4.11 10.92 13.21
C GLY A 92 -3.65 9.46 13.15
N THR A 93 -4.57 8.50 13.06
CA THR A 93 -4.26 7.09 12.79
C THR A 93 -4.21 6.80 11.29
N VAL A 94 -3.85 5.58 10.93
CA VAL A 94 -3.93 5.08 9.55
C VAL A 94 -4.77 3.81 9.47
N ALA A 95 -5.43 3.61 8.34
CA ALA A 95 -6.03 2.34 7.99
C ALA A 95 -5.10 1.59 7.03
N ALA A 96 -4.77 0.34 7.35
CA ALA A 96 -3.99 -0.53 6.48
C ALA A 96 -4.81 -0.92 5.25
N VAL A 97 -4.18 -0.90 4.07
CA VAL A 97 -4.85 -1.14 2.78
C VAL A 97 -4.23 -2.31 2.03
N GLY A 98 -2.90 -2.40 1.97
CA GLY A 98 -2.23 -3.49 1.26
C GLY A 98 -0.72 -3.35 1.27
N ILE A 99 -0.06 -4.16 0.44
CA ILE A 99 1.40 -4.18 0.29
C ILE A 99 1.76 -3.89 -1.16
N LEU A 100 2.66 -2.91 -1.38
CA LEU A 100 3.15 -2.55 -2.72
C LEU A 100 3.93 -3.71 -3.33
N PHE A 101 3.55 -4.14 -4.54
CA PHE A 101 4.27 -5.22 -5.23
C PHE A 101 4.76 -4.84 -6.63
N ALA A 102 4.09 -3.89 -7.30
CA ALA A 102 4.44 -3.49 -8.66
C ALA A 102 4.06 -2.04 -8.95
N HIS A 103 4.58 -1.53 -10.07
CA HIS A 103 4.11 -0.31 -10.70
C HIS A 103 3.89 -0.52 -12.21
N SER A 104 3.11 0.37 -12.79
CA SER A 104 2.96 0.59 -14.23
C SER A 104 2.95 2.09 -14.50
N ASP A 105 3.06 2.48 -15.77
CA ASP A 105 3.04 3.88 -16.18
C ASP A 105 2.01 4.07 -17.30
N ASP A 106 1.29 5.19 -17.28
CA ASP A 106 0.43 5.65 -18.38
C ASP A 106 0.75 7.10 -18.76
N VAL A 107 -0.08 7.71 -19.61
CA VAL A 107 0.12 9.09 -20.08
C VAL A 107 0.06 10.15 -18.97
N MET A 108 -0.54 9.82 -17.81
CA MET A 108 -0.61 10.70 -16.64
C MET A 108 0.47 10.39 -15.60
N GLY A 109 1.37 9.45 -15.92
CA GLY A 109 2.51 9.06 -15.09
C GLY A 109 2.29 7.73 -14.36
N ARG A 110 2.94 7.61 -13.21
CA ARG A 110 3.06 6.33 -12.50
C ARG A 110 1.80 5.90 -11.77
N ILE A 111 1.52 4.60 -11.80
CA ILE A 111 0.50 3.90 -11.02
C ILE A 111 1.21 2.80 -10.24
N VAL A 112 1.00 2.76 -8.93
CA VAL A 112 1.47 1.67 -8.08
C VAL A 112 0.34 0.71 -7.76
N HIS A 113 0.68 -0.56 -7.52
CA HIS A 113 -0.27 -1.65 -7.31
C HIS A 113 0.01 -2.35 -5.98
N ALA A 114 -1.04 -2.55 -5.20
CA ALA A 114 -0.99 -3.22 -3.92
C ALA A 114 -2.00 -4.36 -3.83
N THR A 115 -1.65 -5.39 -3.05
CA THR A 115 -2.45 -6.60 -2.80
C THR A 115 -2.86 -6.78 -1.34
#